data_AF-A0A2G9US15-F1
#
_entry.id   AF-A0A2G9US15-F1
#
_cell.length_a   1.000
_cell.length_b   1.000
_cell.length_c   1.000
_cell.angle_alpha   90.00
_cell.angle_beta   90.00
_cell.angle_gamma   90.00
#
_symmetry.space_group_name_H-M   'P 1'
#
loop_
_entity.id
_entity.type
_entity.pdbx_description
1 polymer ?
#
loop_
_entity_poly.entity_id
_entity_poly.type
_entity_poly.pdbx_seq_one_letter_code
_entity_poly.pdbx_strand_id
1 'polypeptide(L)'
;MSYDLHISESPAYAPFFGYMGAASAQVFTVLGAAYGTAKSAVGICAIGVMRPELIMKSVIPVIMAGIIGIYGLVVAIVLRGIVGDAGVRGTAMQPRLFVGTVLILIFSEVLALYGMIVSLILTMG
;
A
#
# COMPACT_ATOMS: atom_id res chain seq x y z
N MET A 1 -13.70 -36.63 -11.41
CA MET A 1 -14.46 -35.48 -11.93
C MET A 1 -15.25 -34.83 -10.78
N SER A 2 -14.57 -34.46 -9.69
CA SER A 2 -15.22 -33.97 -8.46
C SER A 2 -14.44 -32.84 -7.76
N TYR A 3 -13.33 -32.38 -8.36
CA TYR A 3 -12.45 -31.34 -7.80
C TYR A 3 -12.80 -29.91 -8.27
N ASP A 4 -13.75 -29.76 -9.20
CA ASP A 4 -14.11 -28.44 -9.75
C ASP A 4 -15.32 -27.77 -9.06
N LEU A 5 -16.06 -28.50 -8.19
CA LEU A 5 -17.25 -27.94 -7.56
C LEU A 5 -16.93 -26.96 -6.41
N HIS A 6 -15.81 -27.15 -5.69
CA HIS A 6 -15.41 -26.27 -4.58
C HIS A 6 -14.85 -24.91 -5.02
N ILE A 7 -14.40 -24.76 -6.27
CA ILE A 7 -13.92 -23.46 -6.81
C ILE A 7 -15.09 -22.65 -7.37
N SER A 8 -16.18 -23.31 -7.80
CA SER A 8 -17.33 -22.69 -8.46
C SER A 8 -18.38 -22.09 -7.52
N GLU A 9 -18.22 -22.21 -6.20
CA GLU A 9 -19.10 -21.55 -5.20
C GLU A 9 -18.48 -20.26 -4.64
N SER A 10 -17.34 -19.81 -5.17
CA SER A 10 -16.73 -18.54 -4.78
C SER A 10 -17.70 -17.41 -5.15
N PRO A 11 -18.27 -16.68 -4.17
CA PRO A 11 -19.31 -15.70 -4.45
C PRO A 11 -18.77 -14.60 -5.38
N ALA A 12 -19.61 -14.06 -6.26
CA ALA A 12 -19.20 -13.05 -7.24
C ALA A 12 -18.55 -11.80 -6.62
N TYR A 13 -18.78 -11.53 -5.34
CA TYR A 13 -18.18 -10.43 -4.58
C TYR A 13 -16.81 -10.76 -3.94
N ALA A 14 -16.37 -12.02 -3.94
CA ALA A 14 -15.08 -12.45 -3.36
C ALA A 14 -13.86 -11.65 -3.89
N PRO A 15 -13.68 -11.45 -5.22
CA PRO A 15 -12.54 -10.67 -5.72
C PRO A 15 -12.62 -9.20 -5.31
N PHE A 16 -13.82 -8.63 -5.20
CA PHE A 16 -14.01 -7.24 -4.77
C PHE A 16 -13.45 -7.00 -3.35
N PHE A 17 -13.80 -7.86 -2.39
CA PHE A 17 -13.27 -7.75 -1.03
C PHE A 17 -11.77 -8.04 -0.96
N GLY A 18 -11.27 -8.95 -1.81
CA GLY A 18 -9.84 -9.24 -1.92
C GLY A 18 -9.03 -8.01 -2.35
N TYR A 19 -9.47 -7.31 -3.41
CA TYR A 19 -8.79 -6.09 -3.87
C TYR A 19 -8.96 -4.91 -2.90
N MET A 20 -10.11 -4.80 -2.23
CA MET A 20 -10.30 -3.81 -1.15
C MET A 20 -9.36 -4.04 0.03
N GLY A 21 -9.11 -5.31 0.41
CA GLY A 21 -8.14 -5.66 1.45
C GLY A 21 -6.70 -5.36 1.04
N ALA A 22 -6.33 -5.63 -0.22
CA ALA A 22 -5.01 -5.26 -0.74
C ALA A 22 -4.82 -3.73 -0.79
N ALA A 23 -5.87 -3.00 -1.15
CA ALA A 23 -5.86 -1.54 -1.18
C ALA A 23 -5.71 -0.93 0.23
N SER A 24 -6.50 -1.39 1.21
CA SER A 24 -6.44 -0.87 2.57
C SER A 24 -5.10 -1.15 3.24
N ALA A 25 -4.55 -2.36 3.06
CA ALA A 25 -3.21 -2.72 3.56
C ALA A 25 -2.15 -1.72 3.07
N GLN A 26 -2.18 -1.36 1.79
CA GLN A 26 -1.22 -0.42 1.22
C GLN A 26 -1.44 1.03 1.67
N VAL A 27 -2.69 1.50 1.70
CA VAL A 27 -3.00 2.89 2.10
C VAL A 27 -2.57 3.15 3.55
N PHE A 28 -2.90 2.26 4.48
CA PHE A 28 -2.57 2.47 5.89
C PHE A 28 -1.07 2.38 6.18
N THR A 29 -0.37 1.46 5.53
CA THR A 29 1.09 1.32 5.68
C THR A 29 1.84 2.50 5.08
N VAL A 30 1.44 2.99 3.90
CA VAL A 30 2.05 4.17 3.28
C VAL A 30 1.79 5.43 4.11
N LEU A 31 0.58 5.61 4.67
CA LEU A 31 0.30 6.71 5.58
C LEU A 31 1.18 6.66 6.84
N GLY A 32 1.32 5.49 7.46
CA GLY A 32 2.19 5.31 8.63
C GLY A 32 3.66 5.58 8.32
N ALA A 33 4.16 5.06 7.20
CA ALA A 33 5.52 5.28 6.73
C ALA A 33 5.79 6.75 6.39
N ALA A 34 4.83 7.41 5.72
CA ALA A 34 4.92 8.83 5.39
C ALA A 34 4.96 9.70 6.65
N TYR A 35 4.11 9.44 7.64
CA TYR A 35 4.10 10.19 8.89
C TYR A 35 5.40 9.99 9.69
N GLY A 36 5.88 8.75 9.82
CA GLY A 36 7.15 8.46 10.50
C GLY A 36 8.35 9.11 9.82
N THR A 37 8.36 9.11 8.48
CA THR A 37 9.40 9.78 7.68
C THR A 37 9.34 11.29 7.86
N ALA A 38 8.15 11.88 7.81
CA ALA A 38 7.96 13.31 7.93
C ALA A 38 8.40 13.83 9.31
N LYS A 39 7.93 13.21 10.41
CA LYS A 39 8.34 13.62 11.78
C LYS A 39 9.83 13.46 12.02
N SER A 40 10.45 12.42 11.47
CA SER A 40 11.90 12.22 11.57
C SER A 40 12.68 13.26 10.78
N ALA A 41 12.16 13.70 9.61
CA ALA A 41 12.80 14.72 8.78
C ALA A 41 12.93 16.07 9.50
N VAL A 42 11.91 16.51 10.25
CA VAL A 42 11.97 17.76 11.04
C VAL A 42 13.12 17.73 12.05
N GLY A 43 13.26 16.61 12.78
CA GLY A 43 14.34 16.42 13.74
C GLY A 43 15.71 16.40 13.07
N ILE A 44 15.84 15.75 11.90
CA ILE A 44 17.08 15.72 11.13
C ILE A 44 17.45 17.12 10.62
N CYS A 45 16.49 17.90 10.13
CA CYS A 45 16.73 19.27 9.68
C CYS A 45 17.24 20.17 10.82
N ALA A 46 16.69 20.05 12.03
CA ALA A 46 17.16 20.79 13.20
C ALA A 46 18.57 20.36 13.63
N ILE A 47 18.86 19.06 13.62
CA ILE A 47 20.20 18.53 13.96
C ILE A 47 21.22 18.89 12.89
N GLY A 48 20.81 18.96 11.61
CA GLY A 48 21.69 19.23 10.48
C GLY A 48 22.38 20.59 10.53
N VAL A 49 21.76 21.59 11.16
CA VAL A 49 22.37 22.92 11.36
C VAL A 49 23.15 23.03 12.67
N MET A 50 22.75 22.31 13.73
CA MET A 50 23.39 22.42 15.05
C MET A 50 24.57 21.47 15.26
N ARG A 51 24.42 20.19 14.90
CA ARG A 51 25.42 19.14 15.09
C ARG A 51 25.42 18.16 13.90
N PRO A 52 26.05 18.54 12.77
CA PRO A 52 26.02 17.74 11.53
C PRO A 52 26.66 16.35 11.67
N GLU A 53 27.54 16.17 12.66
CA GLU A 53 28.19 14.89 12.98
C GLU A 53 27.19 13.78 13.38
N LEU A 54 26.00 14.17 13.83
CA LEU A 54 24.97 13.25 14.31
C LEU A 54 23.93 12.86 13.24
N ILE A 55 23.95 13.50 12.06
CA ILE A 55 22.96 13.26 10.98
C ILE A 55 22.88 11.77 10.64
N MET A 56 24.03 11.11 10.48
CA MET A 56 24.09 9.70 10.09
C MET A 56 23.39 8.78 11.10
N LYS A 57 23.45 9.11 12.40
CA LYS A 57 22.77 8.36 13.47
C LYS A 57 21.26 8.65 13.48
N SER A 58 20.86 9.88 13.15
CA SER A 58 19.46 10.29 13.05
C SER A 58 18.71 9.75 11.83
N VAL A 59 19.40 9.14 10.86
CA VAL A 59 18.77 8.50 9.68
C VAL A 59 18.09 7.16 10.04
N ILE A 60 18.52 6.49 11.12
CA ILE A 60 17.95 5.20 11.55
C ILE A 60 16.40 5.22 11.65
N PRO A 61 15.76 6.18 12.34
CA PRO A 61 14.29 6.24 12.41
C PRO A 61 13.60 6.45 11.05
N VAL A 62 14.24 7.16 10.10
CA VAL A 62 13.71 7.30 8.72
C VAL A 62 13.71 5.96 8.02
N ILE A 63 14.81 5.20 8.14
CA ILE A 63 14.91 3.85 7.56
C ILE A 63 13.84 2.95 8.15
N MET A 64 13.63 2.97 9.48
CA MET A 64 12.60 2.14 10.13
C MET A 64 11.19 2.49 9.64
N ALA A 65 10.88 3.77 9.45
CA ALA A 65 9.62 4.20 8.84
C ALA A 65 9.48 3.72 7.38
N GLY A 66 10.57 3.79 6.60
CA GLY A 66 10.60 3.33 5.21
C GLY A 66 10.33 1.83 5.06
N ILE A 67 10.89 1.00 5.95
CA ILE A 67 10.67 -0.45 5.94
C ILE A 67 9.18 -0.79 6.13
N ILE A 68 8.45 -0.03 6.95
CA ILE A 68 6.98 -0.21 7.13
C ILE A 68 6.24 -0.02 5.80
N GLY A 69 6.63 0.96 5.00
CA GLY A 69 6.05 1.20 3.67
C GLY A 69 6.33 0.03 2.71
N ILE A 70 7.55 -0.51 2.74
CA ILE A 70 7.94 -1.68 1.94
C ILE A 70 7.13 -2.92 2.35
N TYR A 71 6.94 -3.16 3.66
CA TYR A 71 6.12 -4.28 4.13
C TYR A 71 4.69 -4.19 3.61
N GLY A 72 4.10 -2.99 3.63
CA GLY A 72 2.78 -2.75 3.07
C GLY A 72 2.67 -3.05 1.58
N LEU A 73 3.65 -2.59 0.81
CA LEU A 73 3.73 -2.85 -0.62
C LEU A 73 3.86 -4.35 -0.93
N VAL A 74 4.75 -5.05 -0.23
CA VAL A 74 4.96 -6.49 -0.44
C VAL A 74 3.70 -7.28 -0.12
N VAL A 75 3.05 -7.00 1.02
CA VAL A 75 1.79 -7.65 1.40
C VAL A 75 0.70 -7.37 0.36
N ALA A 76 0.57 -6.13 -0.10
CA ALA A 76 -0.39 -5.77 -1.14
C ALA A 76 -0.12 -6.49 -2.47
N ILE A 77 1.14 -6.62 -2.89
CA ILE A 77 1.51 -7.36 -4.12
C ILE A 77 1.16 -8.84 -3.97
N VAL A 78 1.46 -9.47 -2.84
CA VAL A 78 1.13 -10.89 -2.59
C VAL A 78 -0.39 -11.10 -2.61
N LEU A 79 -1.16 -10.24 -1.95
CA LEU A 79 -2.62 -10.30 -1.96
C LEU A 79 -3.19 -10.08 -3.37
N ARG A 80 -2.66 -9.10 -4.11
CA ARG A 80 -3.03 -8.85 -5.51
C ARG A 80 -2.69 -10.05 -6.41
N GLY A 81 -1.62 -10.80 -6.14
CA GLY A 81 -1.30 -12.02 -6.88
C GLY A 81 -2.32 -13.14 -6.64
N ILE A 82 -2.69 -13.37 -5.39
CA ILE A 82 -3.66 -14.42 -4.99
C ILE A 82 -5.07 -14.07 -5.48
N VAL A 83 -5.54 -12.85 -5.22
CA VAL A 83 -6.86 -12.36 -5.67
C VAL A 83 -6.87 -12.14 -7.18
N GLY A 84 -5.71 -11.80 -7.75
CA GLY A 84 -5.45 -11.63 -9.18
C GLY A 84 -5.80 -12.86 -9.99
N ASP A 85 -5.33 -14.04 -9.59
CA ASP A 85 -5.62 -15.28 -10.31
C ASP A 85 -7.13 -15.57 -10.34
N ALA A 86 -7.80 -15.43 -9.20
CA ALA A 86 -9.26 -15.56 -9.10
C ALA A 86 -9.99 -14.48 -9.93
N GLY A 87 -9.47 -13.25 -9.92
CA GLY A 87 -10.02 -12.11 -10.66
C GLY A 87 -9.87 -12.26 -12.18
N VAL A 88 -8.73 -12.76 -12.67
CA VAL A 88 -8.49 -13.03 -14.09
C VAL A 88 -9.40 -14.16 -14.57
N ARG A 89 -9.56 -15.23 -13.79
CA ARG A 89 -10.52 -16.31 -14.07
C ARG A 89 -11.96 -15.79 -14.13
N GLY A 90 -12.36 -14.93 -13.19
CA GLY A 90 -13.67 -14.26 -13.21
C GLY A 90 -13.84 -13.30 -14.39
N THR A 91 -12.77 -12.61 -14.77
CA THR A 91 -12.75 -11.67 -15.92
C THR A 91 -12.79 -12.40 -17.26
N ALA A 92 -12.21 -13.60 -17.35
CA ALA A 92 -12.30 -14.46 -18.53
C ALA A 92 -13.73 -14.92 -18.81
N MET A 93 -14.54 -15.12 -17.76
CA MET A 93 -15.96 -15.46 -17.85
C MET A 93 -16.85 -14.22 -18.04
N GLN A 94 -16.44 -13.06 -17.49
CA GLN A 94 -17.17 -11.80 -17.55
C GLN A 94 -16.21 -10.60 -17.74
N PRO A 95 -16.03 -10.09 -18.98
CA PRO A 95 -15.06 -9.02 -19.27
C PRO A 95 -15.37 -7.70 -18.57
N ARG A 96 -16.60 -7.51 -18.10
CA ARG A 96 -17.03 -6.33 -17.31
C ARG A 96 -16.34 -6.19 -15.94
N LEU A 97 -15.75 -7.26 -15.39
CA LEU A 97 -15.01 -7.24 -14.12
C LEU A 97 -13.59 -6.64 -14.23
N PHE A 98 -13.05 -6.56 -15.45
CA PHE A 98 -11.71 -6.02 -15.71
C PHE A 98 -11.57 -4.57 -15.24
N VAL A 99 -12.53 -3.73 -15.64
CA VAL A 99 -12.50 -2.29 -15.35
C VAL A 99 -12.61 -2.05 -13.84
N GLY A 100 -13.48 -2.80 -13.13
CA GLY A 100 -13.65 -2.67 -11.69
C GLY A 100 -12.37 -2.98 -10.90
N THR A 101 -11.65 -4.04 -11.30
CA THR A 101 -10.37 -4.41 -10.69
C THR A 101 -9.30 -3.33 -10.91
N VAL A 102 -9.13 -2.89 -12.17
CA VAL A 102 -8.14 -1.86 -12.52
C VAL A 102 -8.44 -0.54 -11.80
N LEU A 103 -9.72 -0.15 -11.72
CA LEU A 103 -10.16 1.08 -11.08
C LEU A 103 -9.80 1.11 -9.58
N ILE A 104 -10.06 0.03 -8.85
CA ILE A 104 -9.73 -0.08 -7.41
C ILE A 104 -8.22 0.08 -7.19
N LEU A 105 -7.40 -0.56 -8.02
CA LEU A 105 -5.95 -0.52 -7.89
C LEU A 105 -5.40 0.88 -8.13
N ILE A 106 -5.87 1.59 -9.17
CA ILE A 106 -5.43 2.97 -9.45
C ILE A 106 -5.85 3.92 -8.33
N PHE A 107 -7.10 3.85 -7.87
CA PHE A 107 -7.56 4.71 -6.78
C PHE A 107 -6.78 4.47 -5.48
N SER A 108 -6.43 3.21 -5.19
CA SER A 108 -5.61 2.87 -4.03
C SER A 108 -4.21 3.50 -4.10
N GLU A 109 -3.53 3.42 -5.25
CA GLU A 109 -2.21 4.03 -5.43
C GLU A 109 -2.28 5.55 -5.27
N VAL A 110 -3.25 6.17 -5.94
CA VAL A 110 -3.43 7.62 -5.94
C VAL A 110 -3.75 8.12 -4.53
N LEU A 111 -4.60 7.42 -3.77
CA LEU A 111 -4.90 7.77 -2.38
C LEU A 111 -3.68 7.64 -1.47
N ALA A 112 -2.86 6.60 -1.66
CA ALA A 112 -1.61 6.42 -0.93
C ALA A 112 -0.59 7.54 -1.24
N LEU A 113 -0.47 7.93 -2.52
CA LEU A 113 0.36 9.04 -2.96
C LEU A 113 -0.11 10.37 -2.37
N TYR A 114 -1.41 10.66 -2.42
CA TYR A 114 -1.96 11.87 -1.81
C TYR A 114 -1.71 11.90 -0.30
N GLY A 115 -1.89 10.76 0.39
CA GLY A 115 -1.56 10.63 1.81
C GLY A 115 -0.10 10.96 2.12
N MET A 116 0.83 10.48 1.27
CA MET A 116 2.25 10.79 1.39
C MET A 116 2.54 12.30 1.23
N ILE A 117 1.96 12.93 0.20
CA ILE A 117 2.16 14.37 -0.07
C ILE A 117 1.60 15.22 1.08
N VAL A 118 0.38 14.94 1.53
CA VAL A 118 -0.26 15.67 2.64
C VAL A 118 0.53 15.51 3.93
N SER A 119 1.00 14.31 4.25
CA SER A 119 1.83 14.07 5.43
C SER A 119 3.15 14.87 5.40
N LEU A 120 3.74 15.02 4.21
CA LEU A 120 4.95 15.82 4.03
C LEU A 120 4.68 17.31 4.24
N ILE A 121 3.59 17.84 3.65
CA ILE A 121 3.22 19.26 3.77
C ILE A 121 2.87 19.63 5.21
N LEU A 122 2.03 18.83 5.89
CA LEU A 122 1.59 19.10 7.27
C LEU A 122 2.74 19.14 8.28
N THR A 123 3.85 18.50 7.95
CA THR A 123 5.05 18.47 8.79
C THR A 123 5.96 19.68 8.57
N MET A 124 5.86 20.33 7.40
CA MET A 124 6.68 21.50 7.02
C MET A 124 6.06 22.84 7.50
N GLY A 125 4.86 22.80 8.08
CA GLY A 125 4.13 23.96 8.62
C GLY A 125 4.38 24.22 10.10
#